data_AF-A0A5P9PJT5-F1
#
_entry.id   AF-A0A5P9PJT5-F1
#
_cell.length_a   1.000
_cell.length_b   1.000
_cell.length_c   1.000
_cell.angle_alpha   90.00
_cell.angle_beta   90.00
_cell.angle_gamma   90.00
#
_symmetry.space_group_name_H-M   'P 1'
#
loop_
_entity.id
_entity.type
_entity.pdbx_description
1 polymer ?
#
loop_
_entity_poly.entity_id
_entity_poly.type
_entity_poly.pdbx_seq_one_letter_code
_entity_poly.pdbx_strand_id
1 'polypeptide(L)'
;MDDPHIHVERKVLHSGADYRNAVASMLGAVTDAPAVVTTGCGIEVPYAMTSPHPESVTCLACREHAAREHRAFAAQVEKLSRMPGSVVAPEDAAKAVERHQDLARRFG
;
A
#
# COMPACT_ATOMS: atom_id res chain seq x y z
N MET A 1 13.68 13.46 -18.90
CA MET A 1 14.65 13.68 -17.81
C MET A 1 14.25 12.66 -16.78
N ASP A 2 14.95 11.52 -16.76
CA ASP A 2 14.48 10.34 -16.01
C ASP A 2 14.61 10.62 -14.51
N ASP A 3 13.49 10.49 -13.79
CA ASP A 3 13.47 10.56 -12.33
C ASP A 3 14.24 9.34 -11.79
N PRO A 4 15.37 9.53 -11.08
CA PRO A 4 16.18 8.42 -10.60
C PRO A 4 15.55 7.76 -9.36
N HIS A 5 14.43 8.26 -8.86
CA HIS A 5 13.85 7.77 -7.63
C HIS A 5 12.96 6.54 -7.84
N ILE A 6 12.96 5.68 -6.83
CA ILE A 6 11.93 4.66 -6.68
C ILE A 6 10.75 5.26 -5.92
N HIS A 7 9.57 5.09 -6.47
CA HIS A 7 8.32 5.67 -5.99
C HIS A 7 7.40 4.63 -5.34
N VAL A 8 6.30 5.11 -4.77
CA VAL A 8 5.18 4.28 -4.32
C VAL A 8 3.99 4.58 -5.22
N GLU A 9 3.27 3.54 -5.65
CA GLU A 9 2.00 3.73 -6.36
C GLU A 9 1.00 4.47 -5.46
N ARG A 10 0.21 5.39 -6.04
CA ARG A 10 -0.72 6.22 -5.26
C ARG A 10 -1.66 5.41 -4.37
N LYS A 11 -2.11 4.25 -4.85
CA LYS A 11 -2.99 3.33 -4.12
C LYS A 11 -2.18 2.27 -3.35
N VAL A 12 -1.22 2.67 -2.52
CA VAL A 12 -0.27 1.78 -1.82
C VAL A 12 -0.91 0.54 -1.18
N LEU A 13 -2.10 0.66 -0.59
CA LEU A 13 -2.83 -0.43 0.07
C LEU A 13 -3.53 -1.41 -0.89
N HIS A 14 -3.79 -0.97 -2.12
CA HIS A 14 -4.52 -1.70 -3.17
C HIS A 14 -3.64 -1.90 -4.41
N SER A 15 -2.32 -1.95 -4.20
CA SER A 15 -1.33 -1.98 -5.27
C SER A 15 -0.29 -3.06 -5.01
N GLY A 16 0.48 -3.39 -6.04
CA GLY A 16 1.54 -4.39 -5.96
C GLY A 16 1.11 -5.81 -6.35
N ALA A 17 2.10 -6.70 -6.42
CA ALA A 17 1.93 -8.06 -6.90
C ALA A 17 0.98 -8.88 -6.03
N ASP A 18 1.04 -8.74 -4.71
CA ASP A 18 0.20 -9.51 -3.78
C ASP A 18 -1.29 -9.22 -3.96
N TYR A 19 -1.65 -7.93 -4.11
CA TYR A 19 -3.03 -7.54 -4.37
C TYR A 19 -3.52 -8.08 -5.73
N ARG A 20 -2.69 -7.96 -6.78
CA ARG A 20 -3.05 -8.50 -8.11
C ARG A 20 -3.14 -10.02 -8.11
N ASN A 21 -2.27 -10.72 -7.38
CA ASN A 21 -2.31 -12.17 -7.23
C ASN A 21 -3.56 -12.63 -6.50
N ALA A 22 -3.99 -11.89 -5.46
CA ALA A 22 -5.26 -12.15 -4.78
C ALA A 22 -6.46 -11.95 -5.73
N VAL A 23 -6.49 -10.85 -6.48
CA VAL A 23 -7.53 -10.57 -7.48
C VAL A 23 -7.55 -11.63 -8.58
N ALA A 24 -6.39 -12.01 -9.11
CA ALA A 24 -6.26 -13.05 -10.12
C ALA A 24 -6.72 -14.43 -9.61
N SER A 25 -6.41 -14.75 -8.36
CA SER A 25 -6.84 -16.01 -7.71
C SER A 25 -8.36 -16.05 -7.49
N MET A 26 -9.01 -14.90 -7.25
CA MET A 26 -10.46 -14.80 -7.10
C MET A 26 -11.21 -14.84 -8.44
N LEU A 27 -10.67 -14.19 -9.47
CA LEU A 27 -11.37 -13.96 -10.74
C LEU A 27 -10.92 -14.91 -11.87
N GLY A 28 -9.84 -15.67 -11.67
CA GLY A 28 -9.25 -16.53 -12.69
C GLY A 28 -8.63 -15.79 -13.87
N ALA A 29 -8.40 -14.48 -13.75
CA ALA A 29 -7.88 -13.62 -14.81
C ALA A 29 -6.65 -12.84 -14.35
N VAL A 30 -5.54 -13.02 -15.05
CA VAL A 30 -4.32 -12.22 -14.88
C VAL A 30 -4.42 -11.05 -15.86
N THR A 31 -4.38 -9.83 -15.32
CA THR A 31 -4.22 -8.62 -16.15
C THR A 31 -2.74 -8.29 -16.25
N ASP A 32 -2.29 -7.86 -17.44
CA ASP A 32 -0.92 -7.38 -17.62
C ASP A 32 -0.63 -6.24 -16.64
N ALA A 33 0.62 -6.18 -16.18
CA ALA A 33 1.05 -5.07 -15.34
C ALA A 33 0.95 -3.75 -16.14
N PRO A 34 0.46 -2.66 -15.51
CA PRO A 34 0.36 -1.38 -16.19
C PRO A 34 1.74 -0.89 -16.61
N ALA A 35 1.84 -0.27 -17.78
CA ALA A 35 3.11 0.29 -18.26
C ALA A 35 3.55 1.48 -17.39
N VAL A 36 2.59 2.33 -17.00
CA VAL A 36 2.78 3.54 -16.20
C VAL A 36 1.75 3.62 -15.09
N VAL A 37 2.13 4.24 -13.96
CA VAL A 37 1.25 4.43 -12.81
C VAL A 37 1.40 5.83 -12.23
N THR A 38 0.32 6.36 -11.65
CA THR A 38 0.39 7.56 -10.83
C THR A 38 0.96 7.23 -9.46
N THR A 39 1.97 7.99 -9.04
CA THR A 39 2.68 7.79 -7.77
C THR A 39 2.04 8.59 -6.63
N GLY A 40 2.44 8.27 -5.39
CA GLY A 40 2.05 9.02 -4.20
C GLY A 40 2.47 10.49 -4.23
N CYS A 41 3.56 10.82 -4.93
CA CYS A 41 4.00 12.21 -5.13
C CYS A 41 3.31 12.91 -6.32
N GLY A 42 2.41 12.23 -7.02
CA GLY A 42 1.54 12.84 -8.04
C GLY A 42 2.08 12.84 -9.47
N ILE A 43 3.26 12.28 -9.71
CA ILE A 43 3.81 12.11 -11.07
C ILE A 43 3.47 10.73 -11.65
N GLU A 44 3.55 10.61 -12.97
CA GLU A 44 3.45 9.33 -13.68
C GLU A 44 4.84 8.76 -13.95
N VAL A 45 5.05 7.50 -13.61
CA VAL A 45 6.32 6.79 -13.83
C VAL A 45 6.07 5.39 -14.37
N PRO A 46 7.05 4.74 -15.02
CA PRO A 46 6.96 3.32 -15.36
C PRO A 46 6.70 2.48 -14.11
N TYR A 47 5.85 1.46 -14.19
CA TYR A 47 5.54 0.61 -13.02
C TYR A 47 6.78 -0.02 -12.38
N ALA A 48 7.80 -0.33 -13.20
CA ALA A 48 9.10 -0.84 -12.74
C ALA A 48 9.88 0.12 -11.82
N MET A 49 9.55 1.42 -11.84
CA MET A 49 10.13 2.45 -10.97
C MET A 49 9.34 2.62 -9.65
N THR A 50 8.47 1.66 -9.31
CA THR A 50 7.71 1.66 -8.05
C THR A 50 8.06 0.47 -7.18
N SER A 51 7.97 0.64 -5.86
CA SER A 51 8.11 -0.43 -4.89
C SER A 51 7.13 -0.23 -3.72
N PRO A 52 6.46 -1.29 -3.25
CA PRO A 52 5.69 -1.25 -2.01
C PRO A 52 6.58 -1.40 -0.76
N HIS A 53 7.89 -1.64 -0.93
CA HIS A 53 8.81 -1.93 0.16
C HIS A 53 9.53 -0.66 0.63
N PRO A 54 9.39 -0.25 1.91
CA PRO A 54 9.98 0.99 2.44
C PRO A 54 11.47 1.16 2.14
N GLU A 55 12.23 0.08 2.23
CA GLU A 55 13.68 0.03 2.03
C GLU A 55 14.12 0.31 0.59
N SER A 56 13.23 0.14 -0.39
CA SER A 56 13.54 0.40 -1.80
C SER A 56 13.15 1.80 -2.25
N VAL A 57 12.27 2.48 -1.51
CA VAL A 57 11.68 3.76 -1.94
C VAL A 57 12.62 4.91 -1.58
N THR A 58 13.07 5.63 -2.61
CA THR A 58 13.98 6.77 -2.44
C THR A 58 13.28 8.12 -2.57
N CYS A 59 12.06 8.17 -3.12
CA CYS A 59 11.28 9.41 -3.21
C CYS A 59 10.68 9.76 -1.83
N LEU A 60 11.16 10.84 -1.20
CA LEU A 60 10.71 11.26 0.14
C LEU A 60 9.20 11.57 0.21
N ALA A 61 8.65 12.25 -0.80
CA ALA A 61 7.22 12.54 -0.85
C ALA A 61 6.37 11.25 -0.95
N CYS A 62 6.85 10.22 -1.65
CA CYS A 62 6.19 8.92 -1.70
C CYS A 62 6.30 8.18 -0.37
N ARG A 63 7.43 8.29 0.34
CA ARG A 63 7.59 7.73 1.69
C ARG A 63 6.59 8.34 2.67
N GLU A 64 6.48 9.67 2.71
CA GLU A 64 5.50 10.36 3.55
C GLU A 64 4.05 9.99 3.19
N HIS A 65 3.75 9.89 1.89
CA HIS A 65 2.44 9.45 1.42
C HIS A 65 2.10 8.05 1.93
N ALA A 66 2.99 7.08 1.71
CA ALA A 66 2.79 5.70 2.16
C ALA A 66 2.63 5.61 3.68
N ALA A 67 3.42 6.38 4.43
CA ALA A 67 3.32 6.41 5.88
C ALA A 67 1.97 6.96 6.36
N ARG A 68 1.42 8.00 5.71
CA ARG A 68 0.07 8.51 6.02
C ARG A 68 -1.02 7.49 5.70
N GLU A 69 -0.95 6.86 4.53
CA GLU A 69 -1.96 5.86 4.12
C GLU A 69 -1.99 4.66 5.06
N HIS A 70 -0.83 4.15 5.48
CA HIS A 70 -0.77 3.06 6.45
C HIS A 70 -1.29 3.44 7.84
N ARG A 71 -1.00 4.66 8.33
CA ARG A 71 -1.57 5.16 9.60
C ARG A 71 -3.09 5.30 9.51
N ALA A 72 -3.60 5.86 8.41
CA ALA A 72 -5.02 6.02 8.17
C ALA A 72 -5.73 4.66 8.13
N PHE A 73 -5.14 3.68 7.45
CA PHE A 73 -5.70 2.33 7.36
C PHE A 73 -5.70 1.60 8.70
N ALA A 74 -4.61 1.70 9.48
CA ALA A 74 -4.57 1.14 10.83
C ALA A 74 -5.72 1.69 11.70
N ALA A 75 -5.93 3.02 11.67
CA ALA A 75 -7.03 3.65 12.40
C ALA A 75 -8.41 3.19 11.88
N GLN A 76 -8.56 2.97 10.58
CA GLN A 76 -9.79 2.44 9.99
C GLN A 76 -10.07 1.00 10.44
N VAL A 77 -9.07 0.13 10.42
CA VAL A 77 -9.20 -1.27 10.89
C VAL A 77 -9.58 -1.32 12.37
N GLU A 78 -8.92 -0.52 13.21
CA GLU A 78 -9.25 -0.44 14.64
C GLU A 78 -10.69 0.04 14.87
N LYS A 79 -11.15 1.02 14.10
CA LYS A 79 -12.53 1.50 14.21
C LYS A 79 -13.53 0.43 13.80
N LEU A 80 -13.28 -0.28 12.70
CA LEU A 80 -14.17 -1.32 12.18
C LEU A 80 -14.25 -2.55 13.09
N SER A 81 -13.16 -2.93 13.75
CA SER A 81 -13.16 -4.09 14.66
C SER A 81 -13.96 -3.85 15.95
N ARG A 82 -14.09 -2.58 16.37
CA ARG A 82 -14.86 -2.18 17.56
C ARG A 82 -16.37 -2.02 17.29
N MET A 83 -16.80 -2.08 16.02
CA MET A 83 -18.22 -1.92 15.68
C MET A 83 -19.05 -3.14 16.13
N PRO A 84 -20.24 -2.94 16.72
CA PRO A 84 -21.15 -4.04 17.01
C PRO A 84 -21.48 -4.84 15.75
N GLY A 85 -21.37 -6.17 15.83
CA GLY A 85 -21.60 -7.05 14.68
C GLY A 85 -20.46 -7.08 13.66
N SER A 86 -19.27 -6.58 14.01
CA SER A 86 -18.10 -6.69 13.14
C SER A 86 -17.75 -8.15 12.86
N VAL A 87 -17.50 -8.45 11.59
CA VAL A 87 -17.00 -9.76 11.14
C VAL A 87 -15.48 -9.88 11.29
N VAL A 88 -14.80 -8.81 11.67
CA VAL A 88 -13.35 -8.79 11.86
C VAL A 88 -13.04 -9.25 13.29
N ALA A 89 -12.36 -10.38 13.43
CA ALA A 89 -11.93 -10.88 14.73
C ALA A 89 -10.98 -9.87 15.41
N PRO A 90 -11.16 -9.55 16.71
CA PRO A 90 -10.34 -8.57 17.41
C PRO A 90 -8.83 -8.83 17.33
N GLU A 91 -8.42 -10.10 17.39
CA GLU A 91 -7.03 -10.53 17.30
C GLU A 91 -6.42 -10.30 15.92
N ASP A 92 -7.20 -10.47 14.85
CA ASP A 92 -6.75 -10.24 13.48
C ASP A 92 -6.69 -8.74 13.18
N ALA A 93 -7.63 -7.97 13.73
CA ALA A 93 -7.58 -6.52 13.70
C ALA A 93 -6.32 -5.99 14.40
N ALA A 94 -5.99 -6.50 15.59
CA ALA A 94 -4.81 -6.08 16.33
C ALA A 94 -3.51 -6.35 15.55
N LYS A 95 -3.36 -7.55 14.96
CA LYS A 95 -2.21 -7.89 14.11
C LYS A 95 -2.12 -6.99 12.86
N ALA A 96 -3.26 -6.69 12.24
CA ALA A 96 -3.29 -5.80 11.08
C ALA A 96 -2.89 -4.37 11.45
N VAL A 97 -3.42 -3.84 12.56
CA VAL A 97 -3.06 -2.52 13.10
C VAL A 97 -1.56 -2.45 13.37
N GLU A 98 -1.00 -3.42 14.08
CA GLU A 98 0.43 -3.47 14.40
C GLU A 98 1.28 -3.48 13.13
N ARG A 99 0.95 -4.33 12.16
CA ARG A 99 1.65 -4.42 10.88
C ARG A 99 1.65 -3.10 10.13
N HIS A 100 0.50 -2.43 10.04
CA HIS A 100 0.41 -1.16 9.31
C HIS A 100 1.07 0.00 10.05
N GLN A 101 1.09 -0.01 11.38
CA GLN A 101 1.88 0.94 12.17
C GLN A 101 3.39 0.73 11.96
N ASP A 102 3.86 -0.52 11.90
CA ASP A 102 5.27 -0.81 11.59
C ASP A 102 5.66 -0.33 10.18
N LEU A 103 4.83 -0.63 9.17
CA LEU A 103 5.05 -0.14 7.81
C LEU A 103 5.11 1.38 7.77
N ALA A 104 4.18 2.06 8.42
CA ALA A 104 4.18 3.52 8.48
C ALA A 104 5.48 4.07 9.08
N ARG A 105 5.97 3.47 10.17
CA ARG A 105 7.24 3.86 10.82
C ARG A 105 8.44 3.63 9.91
N ARG A 106 8.47 2.54 9.14
CA ARG A 106 9.56 2.23 8.20
C ARG A 106 9.59 3.17 6.99
N PHE A 107 8.42 3.60 6.54
CA PHE A 107 8.31 4.60 5.48
C PHE A 107 8.77 5.99 5.94
N GLY A 108 8.46 6.42 7.16
CA GLY A 108 8.83 7.76 7.65
C GLY A 108 7.83 8.31 8.64
#